data_AF-A0A2N1XZC4-F1
#
_entry.id   AF-A0A2N1XZC4-F1
#
_cell.length_a   1.000
_cell.length_b   1.000
_cell.length_c   1.000
_cell.angle_alpha   90.00
_cell.angle_beta   90.00
_cell.angle_gamma   90.00
#
_symmetry.space_group_name_H-M   'P 1'
#
loop_
_entity.id
_entity.type
_entity.pdbx_description
1 polymer ?
#
loop_
_entity_poly.entity_id
_entity_poly.type
_entity_poly.pdbx_seq_one_letter_code
_entity_poly.pdbx_strand_id
1 'polypeptide(L)'
;MTALFNRNAKLAVTAIMALWLLHAIWQLGLSSLPLPLRLALLSIALLPGLPCLLAWLRNRRSAAFWAGAGSLFYFSHGVMEAWAAEQWRLLAFIEIALALLAIFASSIDGVRARFAKRGTTASR
;
A
#
# COMPACT_ATOMS: atom_id res chain seq x y z
N MET A 1 -5.53 -2.91 -23.93
CA MET A 1 -4.98 -3.53 -22.70
C MET A 1 -4.04 -2.62 -21.90
N THR A 2 -3.27 -1.73 -22.53
CA THR A 2 -2.35 -0.77 -21.87
C THR A 2 -3.03 0.28 -20.97
N ALA A 3 -4.22 0.77 -21.34
CA ALA A 3 -4.93 1.78 -20.56
C ALA A 3 -5.42 1.29 -19.18
N LEU A 4 -5.89 0.04 -19.10
CA LEU A 4 -6.35 -0.57 -17.84
C LEU A 4 -5.20 -0.80 -16.85
N PHE A 5 -4.06 -1.27 -17.36
CA PHE A 5 -2.84 -1.45 -16.57
C PHE A 5 -2.36 -0.14 -15.94
N ASN A 6 -2.39 0.95 -16.71
CA ASN A 6 -2.04 2.28 -16.18
C ASN A 6 -3.04 2.78 -15.14
N ARG A 7 -4.33 2.41 -15.22
CA ARG A 7 -5.34 2.83 -14.25
C ARG A 7 -5.17 2.12 -12.91
N ASN A 8 -4.90 0.82 -12.92
CA ASN A 8 -4.70 0.03 -11.70
C ASN A 8 -3.39 0.39 -10.99
N ALA A 9 -2.31 0.60 -11.75
CA ALA A 9 -1.04 1.09 -11.20
C ALA A 9 -1.19 2.47 -10.55
N LYS A 10 -1.95 3.38 -11.17
CA LYS A 10 -2.29 4.69 -10.57
C LYS A 10 -3.08 4.53 -9.28
N LEU A 11 -4.09 3.66 -9.25
CA LEU A 11 -4.89 3.39 -8.06
C LEU A 11 -4.06 2.85 -6.89
N ALA A 12 -3.15 1.92 -7.16
CA ALA A 12 -2.25 1.37 -6.14
C ALA A 12 -1.30 2.44 -5.58
N VAL A 13 -0.74 3.29 -6.45
CA VAL A 13 0.12 4.42 -6.03
C VAL A 13 -0.68 5.44 -5.23
N THR A 14 -1.90 5.79 -5.65
CA THR A 14 -2.76 6.72 -4.90
C THR A 14 -3.14 6.16 -3.54
N ALA A 15 -3.36 4.85 -3.42
CA ALA A 15 -3.67 4.22 -2.15
C ALA A 15 -2.47 4.28 -1.18
N ILE A 16 -1.24 4.10 -1.69
CA ILE A 16 -0.02 4.26 -0.87
C ILE A 16 0.19 5.71 -0.45
N MET A 17 -0.05 6.66 -1.36
CA MET A 17 0.01 8.07 -1.01
C MET A 17 -1.03 8.44 0.05
N ALA A 18 -2.24 7.87 -0.04
CA ALA A 18 -3.27 8.05 0.97
C ALA A 18 -2.86 7.43 2.33
N LEU A 19 -2.22 6.27 2.34
CA LEU A 19 -1.66 5.66 3.56
C LEU A 19 -0.58 6.54 4.19
N TRP A 20 0.33 7.10 3.40
CA TRP A 20 1.33 8.05 3.89
C TRP A 20 0.70 9.30 4.48
N LEU A 21 -0.34 9.82 3.83
CA LEU A 21 -1.08 10.98 4.34
C LEU A 21 -1.78 10.65 5.66
N LEU A 22 -2.38 9.46 5.78
CA LEU A 22 -3.01 9.00 7.01
C LEU A 22 -1.99 8.94 8.16
N HIS A 23 -0.83 8.33 7.94
CA HIS A 23 0.26 8.30 8.92
C HIS A 23 0.77 9.70 9.26
N ALA A 24 0.91 10.58 8.27
CA ALA A 24 1.31 11.96 8.50
C ALA A 24 0.28 12.70 9.35
N ILE A 25 -1.02 12.58 9.07
CA ILE A 25 -2.09 13.19 9.86
C ILE A 25 -2.09 12.63 11.29
N TRP A 26 -1.92 11.32 11.44
CA TRP A 26 -1.90 10.68 12.74
C TRP A 26 -0.71 11.16 13.59
N GLN A 27 0.51 11.11 13.04
CA GLN A 27 1.70 11.57 13.74
C GLN A 27 1.76 13.09 13.87
N LEU A 28 1.18 13.89 12.98
CA LEU A 28 1.27 15.36 13.04
C LEU A 28 0.13 16.01 13.84
N GLY A 29 -1.08 15.46 13.76
CA GLY A 29 -2.28 16.05 14.35
C GLY A 29 -2.76 15.41 15.65
N LEU A 30 -2.46 14.13 15.88
CA LEU A 30 -3.14 13.35 16.93
C LEU A 30 -2.20 12.75 17.98
N SER A 31 -0.91 12.56 17.66
CA SER A 31 0.05 12.03 18.63
C SER A 31 0.58 13.11 19.59
N SER A 32 0.45 12.89 20.90
CA SER A 32 1.06 13.70 21.96
C SER A 32 2.56 13.41 22.20
N LEU A 33 3.15 12.54 21.37
CA LEU A 33 4.55 12.11 21.49
C LEU A 33 5.54 13.26 21.22
N PRO A 34 6.77 13.18 21.75
CA PRO A 34 7.82 14.14 21.44
C PRO A 34 8.19 14.12 19.95
N LEU A 35 8.50 15.29 19.40
CA LEU A 35 8.82 15.51 17.98
C LEU A 35 9.83 14.50 17.38
N PRO A 36 10.97 14.16 18.02
CA PRO A 36 11.93 13.21 17.44
C PRO A 36 11.34 11.80 17.28
N LEU A 37 10.51 11.35 18.22
CA LEU A 37 9.89 10.03 18.15
C LEU A 37 8.81 9.97 17.05
N ARG A 38 8.07 11.08 16.87
CA ARG A 38 7.09 11.22 15.77
C ARG A 38 7.77 11.10 14.41
N LEU A 39 8.91 11.76 14.22
CA LEU A 39 9.68 11.69 12.98
C LEU A 39 10.26 10.28 12.75
N ALA A 40 10.70 9.59 13.80
CA ALA A 40 11.18 8.21 13.72
C ALA A 40 10.08 7.22 13.32
N LEU A 41 8.89 7.34 13.91
CA LEU A 41 7.74 6.49 13.53
C LEU A 41 7.29 6.78 12.11
N LEU A 42 7.25 8.05 11.72
CA LEU A 42 6.91 8.45 10.35
C LEU A 42 7.92 7.88 9.35
N SER A 43 9.23 7.94 9.62
CA SER A 43 10.25 7.40 8.71
C SER A 43 10.17 5.87 8.57
N ILE A 44 9.86 5.15 9.66
CA ILE A 44 9.57 3.71 9.62
C ILE A 44 8.31 3.43 8.79
N ALA A 45 7.25 4.23 8.95
CA ALA A 45 6.02 4.09 8.19
C ALA A 45 6.21 4.42 6.70
N LEU A 46 7.15 5.27 6.31
CA LEU A 46 7.44 5.56 4.90
C LEU A 46 8.25 4.45 4.22
N LEU A 47 9.07 3.71 4.98
CA LEU A 47 10.02 2.73 4.46
C LEU A 47 9.42 1.68 3.49
N PRO A 48 8.25 1.07 3.79
CA PRO A 48 7.63 0.07 2.91
C PRO A 48 7.12 0.66 1.59
N GLY A 49 6.78 1.95 1.55
CA GLY A 49 6.27 2.65 0.36
C GLY A 49 7.35 3.17 -0.60
N LEU A 50 8.58 3.36 -0.11
CA LEU A 50 9.72 3.84 -0.91
C LEU A 50 9.99 3.03 -2.19
N PRO A 51 10.05 1.68 -2.16
CA PRO A 51 10.30 0.91 -3.38
C PRO A 51 9.18 1.06 -4.42
N CYS A 52 7.94 1.30 -3.98
CA CYS A 52 6.83 1.61 -4.89
C CYS A 52 7.05 2.95 -5.60
N LEU A 53 7.39 4.00 -4.84
CA LEU A 53 7.65 5.33 -5.39
C LEU A 53 8.85 5.32 -6.36
N LEU A 54 9.94 4.66 -6.00
CA LEU A 54 11.12 4.51 -6.85
C LEU A 54 10.81 3.75 -8.15
N ALA A 55 10.00 2.69 -8.06
CA ALA A 55 9.57 1.93 -9.23
C ALA A 55 8.63 2.75 -10.13
N TRP A 56 7.77 3.58 -9.56
CA TRP A 56 6.89 4.50 -10.30
C TRP A 56 7.68 5.60 -11.01
N LEU A 57 8.63 6.25 -10.33
CA LEU A 57 9.53 7.26 -10.92
C LEU A 57 10.37 6.68 -12.06
N ARG A 58 10.75 5.40 -11.97
CA ARG A 58 11.46 4.67 -13.03
C ARG A 58 10.54 4.09 -14.12
N ASN A 59 9.24 4.39 -14.06
CA ASN A 59 8.20 3.91 -14.96
C ASN A 59 8.22 2.38 -15.14
N ARG A 60 8.59 1.65 -14.08
CA ARG A 60 8.72 0.18 -14.09
C ARG A 60 7.37 -0.46 -13.74
N ARG A 61 7.02 -1.53 -14.46
CA ARG A 61 5.85 -2.37 -14.14
C ARG A 61 5.90 -2.99 -12.74
N SER A 62 7.08 -3.06 -12.12
CA SER A 62 7.26 -3.52 -10.74
C SER A 62 6.64 -2.60 -9.71
N ALA A 63 6.23 -1.37 -10.07
CA ALA A 63 5.57 -0.44 -9.14
C ALA A 63 4.32 -1.04 -8.48
N ALA A 64 3.50 -1.77 -9.25
CA ALA A 64 2.33 -2.46 -8.71
C ALA A 64 2.72 -3.58 -7.74
N PHE A 65 3.76 -4.37 -8.06
CA PHE A 65 4.25 -5.43 -7.17
C PHE A 65 4.73 -4.87 -5.83
N TRP A 66 5.56 -3.82 -5.88
CA TRP A 66 6.04 -3.15 -4.67
C TRP A 66 4.92 -2.46 -3.90
N ALA A 67 3.87 -2.01 -4.61
CA ALA A 67 2.71 -1.44 -3.95
C ALA A 67 1.98 -2.48 -3.08
N GLY A 68 1.73 -3.67 -3.64
CA GLY A 68 1.13 -4.77 -2.89
C GLY A 68 2.01 -5.25 -1.73
N ALA A 69 3.31 -5.38 -1.96
CA ALA A 69 4.26 -5.78 -0.92
C ALA A 69 4.32 -4.79 0.25
N GLY A 70 4.39 -3.49 -0.03
CA GLY A 70 4.35 -2.45 1.02
C GLY A 70 3.02 -2.42 1.77
N SER A 71 1.91 -2.67 1.06
CA SER A 71 0.57 -2.72 1.65
C SER A 71 0.37 -3.86 2.64
N LEU A 72 1.08 -4.98 2.47
CA LEU A 72 1.06 -6.07 3.44
C LEU A 72 1.60 -5.63 4.81
N PHE A 73 2.62 -4.78 4.81
CA PHE A 73 3.19 -4.23 6.04
C PHE A 73 2.20 -3.31 6.75
N TYR A 74 1.56 -2.39 6.02
CA TYR A 74 0.52 -1.51 6.56
C TYR A 74 -0.70 -2.29 7.07
N PHE A 75 -1.09 -3.37 6.38
CA PHE A 75 -2.17 -4.24 6.85
C PHE A 75 -1.84 -4.86 8.23
N SER A 76 -0.65 -5.45 8.39
CA SER A 76 -0.22 -6.03 9.66
C SER A 76 -0.14 -4.98 10.77
N HIS A 77 0.33 -3.77 10.44
CA HIS A 77 0.39 -2.66 11.38
C HIS A 77 -1.00 -2.21 11.83
N GLY A 78 -1.92 -1.96 10.88
CA GLY A 78 -3.30 -1.61 11.19
C GLY A 78 -4.03 -2.68 12.02
N VAL A 79 -3.79 -3.97 11.75
CA VAL A 79 -4.35 -5.04 12.60
C VAL A 79 -3.78 -4.97 14.00
N MET A 80 -2.47 -4.81 14.16
CA MET A 80 -1.84 -4.67 15.47
C MET A 80 -2.41 -3.47 16.26
N GLU A 81 -2.53 -2.31 15.63
CA GLU A 81 -3.12 -1.09 16.22
C GLU A 81 -4.59 -1.28 16.61
N ALA A 82 -5.40 -1.92 15.75
CA ALA A 82 -6.81 -2.18 16.01
C ALA A 82 -7.05 -3.04 17.26
N TRP A 83 -6.10 -3.91 17.60
CA TRP A 83 -6.18 -4.75 18.80
C TRP A 83 -5.48 -4.14 20.01
N ALA A 84 -4.43 -3.33 19.82
CA ALA A 84 -3.65 -2.75 20.91
C ALA A 84 -4.26 -1.48 21.51
N ALA A 85 -4.89 -0.62 20.70
CA ALA A 85 -5.35 0.70 21.14
C ALA A 85 -6.83 0.92 20.82
N GLU A 86 -7.70 0.81 21.82
CA GLU A 86 -9.15 0.98 21.66
C GLU A 86 -9.52 2.40 21.17
N GLN A 87 -8.77 3.42 21.61
CA GLN A 87 -8.95 4.81 21.21
C GLN A 87 -8.67 5.09 19.72
N TRP A 88 -7.86 4.27 19.05
CA TRP A 88 -7.42 4.47 17.66
C TRP A 88 -8.01 3.45 16.67
N ARG A 89 -8.90 2.55 17.13
CA ARG A 89 -9.48 1.46 16.33
C ARG A 89 -10.07 1.92 14.99
N LEU A 90 -10.76 3.06 14.98
CA LEU A 90 -11.40 3.55 13.74
C LEU A 90 -10.36 3.89 12.66
N LEU A 91 -9.28 4.56 13.05
CA LEU A 91 -8.15 4.89 12.18
C LEU A 91 -7.44 3.62 11.71
N ALA A 92 -7.25 2.65 12.60
CA ALA A 92 -6.67 1.36 12.28
C ALA A 92 -7.50 0.56 11.26
N PHE A 93 -8.84 0.57 11.37
CA PHE A 93 -9.71 -0.05 10.36
C PHE A 93 -9.66 0.67 9.01
N ILE A 94 -9.52 1.99 8.99
CA ILE A 94 -9.33 2.77 7.74
C ILE A 94 -8.00 2.38 7.08
N GLU A 95 -6.92 2.26 7.85
CA GLU A 95 -5.61 1.80 7.37
C GLU A 95 -5.71 0.40 6.75
N ILE A 96 -6.38 -0.53 7.44
CA ILE A 96 -6.64 -1.89 6.94
C ILE A 96 -7.40 -1.85 5.60
N ALA A 97 -8.47 -1.05 5.51
CA ALA A 97 -9.27 -0.96 4.30
C ALA A 97 -8.47 -0.40 3.11
N LEU A 98 -7.66 0.64 3.35
CA LEU A 98 -6.75 1.22 2.34
C LEU A 98 -5.67 0.23 1.90
N ALA A 99 -5.08 -0.52 2.84
CA ALA A 99 -4.09 -1.54 2.55
C ALA A 99 -4.69 -2.67 1.69
N LEU A 100 -5.88 -3.15 2.02
CA LEU A 100 -6.59 -4.14 1.21
C LEU A 100 -6.88 -3.61 -0.19
N LEU A 101 -7.36 -2.37 -0.32
CA LEU A 101 -7.61 -1.74 -1.62
C LEU A 101 -6.34 -1.72 -2.48
N ALA A 102 -5.19 -1.37 -1.89
CA ALA A 102 -3.91 -1.35 -2.59
C ALA A 102 -3.42 -2.76 -3.00
N ILE A 103 -3.62 -3.78 -2.15
CA ILE A 103 -3.31 -5.18 -2.45
C ILE A 103 -4.17 -5.70 -3.61
N PHE A 104 -5.47 -5.43 -3.58
CA PHE A 104 -6.38 -5.84 -4.66
C PHE A 104 -6.06 -5.12 -5.96
N ALA A 105 -5.83 -3.80 -5.91
CA ALA A 105 -5.47 -3.00 -7.09
C ALA A 105 -4.15 -3.47 -7.73
N SER A 106 -3.16 -3.86 -6.93
CA SER A 106 -1.88 -4.37 -7.43
C SER A 106 -1.93 -5.83 -7.91
N SER A 107 -2.76 -6.67 -7.30
CA SER A 107 -2.82 -8.10 -7.61
C SER A 107 -3.61 -8.43 -8.88
N ILE A 108 -4.61 -7.62 -9.25
CA ILE A 108 -5.48 -7.88 -10.41
C ILE A 108 -4.69 -8.04 -11.72
N ASP A 109 -3.68 -7.21 -11.96
CA ASP A 109 -2.91 -7.26 -13.21
C ASP A 109 -1.95 -8.44 -13.27
N GLY A 110 -1.29 -8.77 -12.15
CA GLY A 110 -0.40 -9.93 -12.05
C GLY A 110 -1.15 -11.26 -12.18
N VAL A 111 -2.33 -11.33 -11.58
CA VAL A 111 -3.25 -12.47 -11.67
C VAL A 111 -3.71 -12.65 -13.13
N ARG A 112 -4.19 -11.59 -13.79
CA ARG A 112 -4.63 -11.64 -15.20
C ARG A 112 -3.51 -12.09 -16.15
N ALA A 113 -2.29 -11.59 -15.98
CA ALA A 113 -1.15 -11.98 -16.81
C ALA A 113 -0.77 -13.46 -16.64
N ARG A 114 -0.86 -13.99 -15.41
CA ARG A 114 -0.54 -15.39 -15.11
C ARG A 114 -1.62 -16.36 -15.62
N PHE A 115 -2.90 -15.99 -15.55
CA PHE A 115 -3.99 -16.80 -16.08
C PHE A 115 -4.02 -16.81 -17.62
N ALA A 116 -3.72 -15.69 -18.29
CA ALA A 116 -3.61 -15.64 -19.75
C ALA A 116 -2.52 -16.57 -20.31
N LYS A 117 -1.40 -16.73 -19.58
CA LYS A 117 -0.28 -17.61 -19.97
C LYS A 117 -0.60 -19.11 -19.84
N ARG A 118 -1.52 -19.49 -18.95
CA ARG A 118 -1.95 -20.89 -18.77
C ARG A 118 -2.88 -21.37 -19.88
N GLY A 119 -3.73 -20.48 -20.42
CA GLY A 119 -4.62 -20.82 -21.54
C GLY A 119 -3.87 -21.13 -22.84
N THR A 120 -2.71 -20.52 -23.07
CA THR A 120 -1.90 -20.75 -24.27
C THR A 120 -1.11 -22.05 -24.24
N THR A 121 -0.84 -22.61 -23.06
CA THR A 121 -0.16 -23.91 -22.90
C THR A 121 -1.14 -25.08 -23.00
N ALA A 122 -2.43 -24.86 -22.70
CA ALA A 122 -3.47 -25.89 -22.81
C ALA A 122 -3.99 -26.10 -24.26
N SER A 123 -3.58 -25.25 -25.21
CA SER A 123 -3.97 -25.34 -26.62
C SER A 123 -2.81 -25.77 -27.55
N ARG A 124 -1.71 -26.29 -27.00
CA ARG A 124 -0.62 -26.95 -27.74
C ARG A 124 -0.53 -28.39 -27.28
#